data_AF-A0A7V9BPQ8-F1
#
_entry.id   AF-A0A7V9BPQ8-F1
#
_cell.length_a   1.000
_cell.length_b   1.000
_cell.length_c   1.000
_cell.angle_alpha   90.00
_cell.angle_beta   90.00
_cell.angle_gamma   90.00
#
_symmetry.space_group_name_H-M   'P 1'
#
loop_
_entity.id
_entity.type
_entity.pdbx_description
1 polymer ?
#
loop_
_entity_poly.entity_id
_entity_poly.type
_entity_poly.pdbx_seq_one_letter_code
_entity_poly.pdbx_strand_id
1 'polypeptide(L)'
;GYPPPQQGGQPASGYPQSQFAAPAGVPKAAQNAFLCWTALAGLVLLSFVINLAMSIGSGGTVSGFLGIALAAGAAFGAREMRAGKSSGRTIAAVCGGVLGAFQLLGLVLILGVASLIGGAVVVISVLLIGVALGLVVAGMVFMFKPEVSAYLARR
;
A
#
# COMPACT_ATOMS: atom_id res chain seq x y z
N GLY A 1 -48.77 -31.43 3.77
CA GLY A 1 -47.46 -30.91 4.25
C GLY A 1 -46.86 -30.11 3.13
N TYR A 2 -46.69 -28.80 3.33
CA TYR A 2 -46.05 -27.95 2.33
C TYR A 2 -44.53 -28.02 2.50
N PRO A 3 -43.73 -28.09 1.41
CA PRO A 3 -42.27 -28.05 1.49
C PRO A 3 -41.78 -26.66 1.95
N PRO A 4 -40.60 -26.58 2.59
CA PRO A 4 -40.06 -25.32 3.11
C PRO A 4 -39.66 -24.37 1.97
N PRO A 5 -39.76 -23.04 2.18
CA PRO A 5 -39.39 -22.05 1.17
C PRO A 5 -37.89 -22.09 0.88
N GLN A 6 -37.56 -22.28 -0.39
CA GLN A 6 -36.21 -22.11 -0.91
C GLN A 6 -35.77 -20.65 -0.67
N GLN A 7 -34.80 -20.49 0.22
CA GLN A 7 -34.13 -19.22 0.48
C GLN A 7 -33.48 -18.73 -0.83
N GLY A 8 -33.84 -17.50 -1.21
CA GLY A 8 -33.59 -16.91 -2.52
C GLY A 8 -32.15 -17.06 -2.98
N GLY A 9 -32.00 -17.54 -4.22
CA GLY A 9 -30.73 -17.57 -4.92
C GLY A 9 -30.12 -16.16 -4.98
N GLN A 10 -28.89 -16.04 -4.49
CA GLN A 10 -28.03 -14.93 -4.91
C GLN A 10 -27.85 -15.04 -6.42
N PRO A 11 -28.11 -13.98 -7.20
CA PRO A 11 -27.80 -14.02 -8.61
C PRO A 11 -26.29 -14.16 -8.75
N ALA A 12 -25.88 -15.25 -9.42
CA ALA A 12 -24.54 -15.43 -9.93
C ALA A 12 -24.26 -14.34 -10.96
N SER A 13 -23.79 -13.18 -10.50
CA SER A 13 -23.29 -12.14 -11.39
C SER A 13 -21.93 -12.59 -11.92
N GLY A 14 -21.94 -13.14 -13.13
CA GLY A 14 -20.76 -13.56 -13.90
C GLY A 14 -19.89 -12.40 -14.37
N TYR A 15 -19.42 -11.57 -13.44
CA TYR A 15 -18.25 -10.75 -13.69
C TYR A 15 -17.02 -11.64 -13.53
N PRO A 16 -15.99 -11.54 -14.38
CA PRO A 16 -14.74 -12.22 -14.12
C PRO A 16 -14.30 -11.81 -12.71
N GLN A 17 -14.20 -12.79 -11.81
CA GLN A 17 -13.63 -12.60 -10.49
C GLN A 17 -12.22 -12.09 -10.70
N SER A 18 -12.08 -10.76 -10.72
CA SER A 18 -10.78 -10.11 -10.70
C SER A 18 -9.99 -10.75 -9.56
N GLN A 19 -8.73 -11.12 -9.78
CA GLN A 19 -7.82 -11.59 -8.73
C GLN A 19 -7.62 -10.58 -7.58
N PHE A 20 -8.30 -9.43 -7.64
CA PHE A 20 -8.44 -8.38 -6.63
C PHE A 20 -9.73 -8.47 -5.79
N ALA A 21 -10.64 -9.41 -6.10
CA ALA A 21 -11.84 -9.67 -5.33
C ALA A 21 -11.45 -10.03 -3.90
N ALA A 22 -11.92 -9.25 -2.94
CA ALA A 22 -11.67 -9.49 -1.53
C ALA A 22 -12.28 -10.86 -1.14
N PRO A 23 -11.61 -11.66 -0.30
CA PRO A 23 -12.21 -12.87 0.27
C PRO A 23 -13.57 -12.53 0.90
N ALA A 24 -14.56 -13.40 0.73
CA ALA A 24 -15.91 -13.18 1.26
C ALA A 24 -15.84 -12.87 2.77
N GLY A 25 -16.43 -11.74 3.19
CA GLY A 25 -16.46 -11.29 4.58
C GLY A 25 -15.31 -10.36 5.01
N VAL A 26 -14.40 -9.96 4.11
CA VAL A 26 -13.37 -8.95 4.42
C VAL A 26 -13.99 -7.54 4.45
N PRO A 27 -13.77 -6.74 5.51
CA PRO A 27 -14.31 -5.38 5.59
C PRO A 27 -13.72 -4.49 4.49
N LYS A 28 -14.55 -3.59 3.93
CA LYS A 28 -14.14 -2.63 2.87
C LYS A 28 -12.90 -1.82 3.26
N ALA A 29 -12.73 -1.53 4.55
CA ALA A 29 -11.54 -0.86 5.08
C ALA A 29 -10.24 -1.67 4.87
N ALA A 30 -10.25 -2.99 5.11
CA ALA A 30 -9.09 -3.84 4.84
C ALA A 30 -8.82 -3.99 3.33
N GLN A 31 -9.87 -3.90 2.50
CA GLN A 31 -9.72 -3.84 1.05
C GLN A 31 -9.03 -2.55 0.60
N ASN A 32 -9.47 -1.39 1.11
CA ASN A 32 -8.88 -0.08 0.81
C ASN A 32 -7.44 0.03 1.32
N ALA A 33 -7.15 -0.50 2.52
CA ALA A 33 -5.79 -0.55 3.05
C ALA A 33 -4.85 -1.28 2.09
N PHE A 34 -5.22 -2.47 1.62
CA PHE A 34 -4.42 -3.20 0.64
C PHE A 34 -4.25 -2.42 -0.66
N LEU A 35 -5.30 -1.78 -1.18
CA LEU A 35 -5.19 -0.95 -2.38
C LEU A 35 -4.18 0.19 -2.20
N CYS A 36 -4.19 0.86 -1.04
CA CYS A 36 -3.21 1.88 -0.69
C CYS A 36 -1.79 1.33 -0.66
N TRP A 37 -1.56 0.18 -0.01
CA TRP A 37 -0.24 -0.44 0.06
C TRP A 37 0.25 -0.97 -1.30
N THR A 38 -0.64 -1.51 -2.14
CA THR A 38 -0.28 -1.92 -3.51
C THR A 38 -0.01 -0.74 -4.42
N ALA A 39 -0.78 0.35 -4.30
CA ALA A 39 -0.54 1.58 -5.06
C ALA A 39 0.80 2.20 -4.66
N LEU A 40 1.11 2.20 -3.36
CA LEU A 40 2.40 2.63 -2.84
C LEU A 40 3.56 1.77 -3.40
N ALA A 41 3.40 0.45 -3.39
CA ALA A 41 4.40 -0.46 -3.96
C ALA A 41 4.59 -0.23 -5.47
N GLY A 42 3.51 0.03 -6.21
CA GLY A 42 3.57 0.40 -7.63
C GLY A 42 4.31 1.73 -7.85
N LEU A 43 4.07 2.74 -7.01
CA LEU A 43 4.73 4.04 -7.10
C LEU A 43 6.23 3.94 -6.76
N VAL A 44 6.59 3.15 -5.76
CA VAL A 44 7.99 2.86 -5.39
C VAL A 44 8.69 2.09 -6.51
N LEU A 45 8.04 1.09 -7.09
CA LEU A 45 8.59 0.34 -8.22
C LEU A 45 8.78 1.22 -9.45
N LEU A 46 7.80 2.06 -9.78
CA LEU A 46 7.90 3.02 -10.88
C LEU A 46 9.07 3.98 -10.67
N SER A 47 9.20 4.52 -9.45
CA SER A 47 10.30 5.40 -9.08
C SER A 47 11.65 4.69 -9.20
N PHE A 48 11.72 3.42 -8.82
CA PHE A 48 12.92 2.61 -9.00
C PHE A 48 13.27 2.37 -10.47
N VAL A 49 12.29 2.04 -11.31
CA VAL A 49 12.50 1.83 -12.75
C VAL A 49 12.96 3.12 -13.43
N ILE A 50 12.36 4.26 -13.09
CA ILE A 50 12.77 5.58 -13.57
C ILE A 50 14.21 5.87 -13.14
N ASN A 51 14.55 5.64 -11.87
CA ASN A 51 15.92 5.80 -11.39
C ASN A 51 16.86 4.86 -12.14
N LEU A 52 16.53 3.57 -12.29
CA LEU A 52 17.37 2.62 -13.03
C LEU A 52 17.61 3.07 -14.49
N ALA A 53 16.57 3.57 -15.17
CA ALA A 53 16.67 4.08 -16.53
C ALA A 53 17.56 5.34 -16.61
N MET A 54 17.55 6.19 -15.59
CA MET A 54 18.42 7.38 -15.51
C MET A 54 19.83 7.08 -14.96
N SER A 55 20.00 5.99 -14.19
CA SER A 55 21.23 5.68 -13.42
C SER A 55 22.21 4.76 -14.14
N ILE A 56 22.05 4.50 -15.45
CA ILE A 56 23.04 3.77 -16.27
C ILE A 56 24.45 4.45 -16.24
N GLY A 57 24.61 5.62 -15.61
CA GLY A 57 25.90 6.29 -15.40
C GLY A 57 26.32 6.63 -13.96
N SER A 58 25.55 6.37 -12.89
CA SER A 58 26.00 6.72 -11.52
C SER A 58 25.49 5.76 -10.45
N GLY A 59 26.39 5.23 -9.61
CA GLY A 59 26.16 4.13 -8.67
C GLY A 59 25.31 4.44 -7.44
N GLY A 60 24.06 4.88 -7.62
CA GLY A 60 23.14 5.28 -6.53
C GLY A 60 22.06 4.25 -6.14
N THR A 61 22.22 2.97 -6.47
CA THR A 61 21.10 2.01 -6.54
C THR A 61 20.69 1.36 -5.21
N VAL A 62 21.50 1.45 -4.15
CA VAL A 62 21.28 0.69 -2.90
C VAL A 62 20.00 1.10 -2.15
N SER A 63 19.64 2.39 -2.19
CA SER A 63 18.44 2.93 -1.52
C SER A 63 17.13 2.45 -2.15
N GLY A 64 17.14 2.16 -3.45
CA GLY A 64 15.94 1.77 -4.21
C GLY A 64 15.46 0.36 -3.89
N PHE A 65 16.37 -0.58 -3.69
CA PHE A 65 16.05 -1.96 -3.33
C PHE A 65 15.43 -2.06 -1.94
N LEU A 66 15.94 -1.30 -0.97
CA LEU A 66 15.35 -1.24 0.38
C LEU A 66 13.92 -0.69 0.34
N GLY A 67 13.67 0.36 -0.45
CA GLY A 67 12.34 0.90 -0.67
C GLY A 67 11.37 -0.13 -1.26
N ILE A 68 11.81 -0.89 -2.28
CA ILE A 68 11.00 -1.96 -2.88
C ILE A 68 10.71 -3.06 -1.85
N ALA A 69 11.71 -3.52 -1.10
CA ALA A 69 11.54 -4.57 -0.10
C ALA A 69 10.55 -4.16 0.99
N LEU A 70 10.62 -2.92 1.47
CA LEU A 70 9.69 -2.36 2.45
C LEU A 70 8.28 -2.22 1.86
N ALA A 71 8.13 -1.74 0.63
CA ALA A 71 6.82 -1.60 0.00
C ALA A 71 6.18 -2.97 -0.28
N ALA A 72 6.97 -3.95 -0.72
CA ALA A 72 6.53 -5.33 -0.90
C ALA A 72 6.14 -5.97 0.44
N GLY A 73 6.93 -5.75 1.50
CA GLY A 73 6.60 -6.19 2.86
C GLY A 73 5.30 -5.58 3.39
N ALA A 74 5.05 -4.30 3.10
CA ALA A 74 3.80 -3.64 3.49
C ALA A 74 2.58 -4.19 2.72
N ALA A 75 2.72 -4.40 1.42
CA ALA A 75 1.69 -5.04 0.60
C ALA A 75 1.43 -6.50 1.01
N PHE A 76 2.48 -7.24 1.38
CA PHE A 76 2.37 -8.60 1.90
C PHE A 76 1.66 -8.63 3.26
N GLY A 77 2.02 -7.75 4.19
CA GLY A 77 1.31 -7.61 5.47
C GLY A 77 -0.17 -7.26 5.29
N ALA A 78 -0.49 -6.37 4.34
CA ALA A 78 -1.88 -6.05 4.01
C ALA A 78 -2.65 -7.24 3.40
N ARG A 79 -1.96 -8.10 2.64
CA ARG A 79 -2.53 -9.36 2.12
C ARG A 79 -2.79 -10.37 3.23
N GLU A 80 -1.85 -10.54 4.16
CA GLU A 80 -2.01 -11.41 5.33
C GLU A 80 -3.15 -10.92 6.25
N MET A 81 -3.36 -9.60 6.37
CA MET A 81 -4.53 -9.03 7.03
C MET A 81 -5.84 -9.41 6.35
N ARG A 82 -5.88 -9.39 5.01
CA ARG A 82 -7.05 -9.87 4.25
C ARG A 82 -7.30 -11.37 4.43
N ALA A 83 -6.26 -12.15 4.75
CA ALA A 83 -6.37 -13.56 5.11
C ALA A 83 -6.82 -13.78 6.57
N GLY A 84 -7.01 -12.71 7.35
CA GLY A 84 -7.47 -12.79 8.74
C GLY A 84 -6.36 -12.92 9.77
N LYS A 85 -5.08 -12.83 9.40
CA LYS A 85 -3.97 -12.94 10.35
C LYS A 85 -3.64 -11.59 10.98
N SER A 86 -3.65 -11.54 12.30
CA SER A 86 -3.28 -10.35 13.08
C SER A 86 -1.82 -9.91 12.84
N SER A 87 -0.92 -10.86 12.59
CA SER A 87 0.50 -10.61 12.28
C SER A 87 0.70 -9.76 11.02
N GLY A 88 -0.21 -9.85 10.03
CA GLY A 88 -0.16 -9.04 8.81
C GLY A 88 -0.24 -7.54 9.09
N ARG A 89 -0.99 -7.15 10.14
CA ARG A 89 -1.12 -5.74 10.54
C ARG A 89 0.19 -5.19 11.06
N THR A 90 0.87 -5.95 11.91
CA THR A 90 2.17 -5.56 12.45
C THR A 90 3.21 -5.42 11.35
N ILE A 91 3.28 -6.39 10.43
CA ILE A 91 4.23 -6.36 9.31
C ILE A 91 3.98 -5.13 8.43
N ALA A 92 2.71 -4.88 8.06
CA ALA A 92 2.38 -3.72 7.24
C ALA A 92 2.64 -2.39 7.94
N ALA A 93 2.35 -2.30 9.24
CA ALA A 93 2.62 -1.10 10.02
C ALA A 93 4.12 -0.81 10.14
N VAL A 94 4.94 -1.83 10.42
CA VAL A 94 6.39 -1.66 10.53
C VAL A 94 7.00 -1.29 9.18
N CYS A 95 6.73 -2.07 8.14
CA CYS A 95 7.28 -1.81 6.80
C CYS A 95 6.82 -0.46 6.24
N GLY A 96 5.53 -0.15 6.39
CA GLY A 96 4.94 1.11 5.94
C GLY A 96 5.42 2.32 6.74
N GLY A 97 5.59 2.19 8.05
CA GLY A 97 6.10 3.25 8.93
C GLY A 97 7.56 3.58 8.64
N VAL A 98 8.41 2.57 8.49
CA VAL A 98 9.83 2.75 8.11
C VAL A 98 9.92 3.44 6.75
N LEU A 99 9.12 3.00 5.77
CA LEU A 99 9.10 3.60 4.44
C LEU A 99 8.60 5.05 4.45
N GLY A 100 7.58 5.37 5.25
CA GLY A 100 7.13 6.76 5.46
C GLY A 100 8.21 7.63 6.13
N ALA A 101 8.95 7.10 7.10
CA ALA A 101 10.05 7.82 7.74
C ALA A 101 11.19 8.14 6.76
N PHE A 102 11.57 7.18 5.90
CA PHE A 102 12.54 7.42 4.84
C PHE A 102 12.06 8.47 3.83
N GLN A 103 10.78 8.49 3.49
CA GLN A 103 10.20 9.50 2.61
C GLN A 103 10.22 10.90 3.23
N LEU A 104 9.92 11.04 4.53
CA LEU A 104 10.03 12.32 5.24
C LEU A 104 11.48 12.81 5.28
N LEU A 105 12.44 11.91 5.54
CA LEU A 105 13.86 12.25 5.56
C LEU A 105 14.33 12.68 4.16
N GLY A 106 13.85 12.02 3.10
CA GLY A 106 14.08 12.42 1.72
C GLY A 106 13.48 13.79 1.37
N LEU A 107 12.28 14.12 1.86
CA LEU A 107 11.65 15.43 1.66
C LEU A 107 12.51 16.54 2.28
N VAL A 108 13.00 16.35 3.52
CA VAL A 108 13.86 17.31 4.21
C VAL A 108 15.16 17.54 3.44
N LEU A 109 15.78 16.47 2.93
CA LEU A 109 16.98 16.58 2.10
C LEU A 109 16.70 17.32 0.78
N ILE A 110 15.59 17.03 0.09
CA ILE A 110 15.22 17.72 -1.16
C ILE A 110 14.98 19.21 -0.91
N LEU A 111 14.30 19.57 0.18
CA LEU A 111 14.09 20.98 0.54
C LEU A 111 15.41 21.69 0.88
N GLY A 112 16.34 21.00 1.54
CA GLY A 112 17.67 21.54 1.85
C GLY A 112 18.57 21.76 0.63
N VAL A 113 18.35 20.99 -0.44
CA VAL A 113 19.13 21.05 -1.69
C VAL A 113 18.34 21.72 -2.84
N ALA A 114 17.14 22.24 -2.55
CA ALA A 114 16.23 22.83 -3.53
C ALA A 114 16.82 24.03 -4.28
N SER A 115 17.83 24.70 -3.72
CA SER A 115 18.56 25.78 -4.37
C SER A 115 19.52 25.32 -5.49
N LEU A 116 19.84 24.01 -5.55
CA LEU A 116 20.79 23.42 -6.50
C LEU A 116 20.11 22.61 -7.61
N ILE A 117 18.87 22.18 -7.38
CA ILE A 117 18.10 21.31 -8.28
C ILE A 117 17.02 22.17 -8.93
N GLY A 118 16.96 22.22 -10.26
CA GLY A 118 16.00 23.06 -10.99
C GLY A 118 14.56 22.91 -10.47
N GLY A 119 13.83 24.01 -10.31
CA GLY A 119 12.57 24.06 -9.56
C GLY A 119 11.49 23.06 -10.03
N ALA A 120 11.47 22.70 -11.31
CA ALA A 120 10.53 21.69 -11.84
C ALA A 120 10.76 20.29 -11.24
N VAL A 121 12.02 19.89 -11.03
CA VAL A 121 12.38 18.60 -10.43
C VAL A 121 11.98 18.57 -8.97
N VAL A 122 12.22 19.67 -8.24
CA VAL A 122 11.82 19.82 -6.83
C VAL A 122 10.30 19.68 -6.67
N VAL A 123 9.52 20.36 -7.52
CA VAL A 123 8.05 20.30 -7.46
C VAL A 123 7.53 18.88 -7.73
N ILE A 124 8.04 18.20 -8.76
CA ILE A 124 7.62 16.81 -9.08
C ILE A 124 8.01 15.85 -7.95
N SER A 125 9.23 15.97 -7.40
CA SER A 125 9.67 15.13 -6.28
C SER A 125 8.82 15.35 -5.02
N VAL A 126 8.50 16.59 -4.69
CA VAL A 126 7.63 16.92 -3.53
C VAL A 126 6.22 16.37 -3.72
N LEU A 127 5.64 16.47 -4.92
CA LEU A 127 4.32 15.91 -5.23
C LEU A 127 4.30 14.38 -5.09
N LEU A 128 5.31 13.69 -5.63
CA LEU A 128 5.41 12.23 -5.54
C LEU A 128 5.58 11.77 -4.09
N ILE A 129 6.43 12.45 -3.31
CA ILE A 129 6.61 12.15 -1.88
C ILE A 129 5.33 12.44 -1.10
N GLY A 130 4.64 13.55 -1.38
CA GLY A 130 3.37 13.90 -0.74
C GLY A 130 2.28 12.85 -0.99
N VAL A 131 2.14 12.37 -2.24
CA VAL A 131 1.20 11.29 -2.58
C VAL A 131 1.57 9.99 -1.87
N ALA A 132 2.85 9.64 -1.82
CA ALA A 132 3.30 8.42 -1.15
C ALA A 132 3.05 8.48 0.37
N LEU A 133 3.32 9.60 1.02
CA LEU A 133 2.98 9.83 2.43
C LEU A 133 1.47 9.77 2.68
N GLY A 134 0.67 10.38 1.79
CA GLY A 134 -0.79 10.30 1.85
C GLY A 134 -1.30 8.86 1.77
N LEU A 135 -0.71 8.02 0.91
CA LEU A 135 -1.04 6.61 0.79
C LEU A 135 -0.61 5.79 2.02
N VAL A 136 0.54 6.09 2.62
CA VAL A 136 0.98 5.47 3.90
C VAL A 136 0.00 5.80 5.02
N VAL A 137 -0.34 7.08 5.19
CA VAL A 137 -1.28 7.52 6.23
C VAL A 137 -2.67 6.93 6.01
N ALA A 138 -3.19 6.98 4.79
CA ALA A 138 -4.48 6.38 4.45
C ALA A 138 -4.47 4.86 4.70
N GLY A 139 -3.41 4.16 4.29
CA GLY A 139 -3.21 2.73 4.53
C GLY A 139 -3.25 2.39 6.03
N MET A 140 -2.55 3.17 6.86
CA MET A 140 -2.59 3.02 8.32
C MET A 140 -4.00 3.27 8.88
N VAL A 141 -4.64 4.40 8.54
CA VAL A 141 -5.98 4.75 9.02
C VAL A 141 -6.99 3.65 8.69
N PHE A 142 -6.96 3.11 7.47
CA PHE A 142 -7.84 2.02 7.08
C PHE A 142 -7.55 0.71 7.82
N MET A 143 -6.29 0.41 8.15
CA MET A 143 -5.92 -0.79 8.92
C MET A 143 -6.41 -0.76 10.38
N PHE A 144 -6.46 0.43 10.98
CA PHE A 144 -6.84 0.61 12.38
C PHE A 144 -8.33 0.89 12.59
N LYS A 145 -9.15 0.88 11.54
CA LYS A 145 -10.61 1.01 11.68
C LYS A 145 -11.18 -0.13 12.55
N PRO A 146 -12.20 0.16 13.39
CA PRO A 146 -12.79 -0.81 14.32
C PRO A 146 -13.34 -2.05 13.61
N GLU A 147 -13.86 -1.90 12.39
CA GLU A 147 -14.32 -3.01 11.53
C GLU A 147 -13.22 -4.03 11.22
N VAL A 148 -11.99 -3.56 11.01
CA VAL A 148 -10.84 -4.41 10.69
C VAL A 148 -10.33 -5.10 11.95
N SER A 149 -10.34 -4.42 13.09
CA SER A 149 -10.03 -5.03 14.40
C SER A 149 -11.05 -6.09 14.81
N ALA A 150 -12.35 -5.84 14.59
CA ALA A 150 -13.39 -6.83 14.84
C ALA A 150 -13.28 -8.05 13.90
N TYR A 151 -12.81 -7.87 12.67
CA TYR A 151 -12.57 -8.97 11.73
C TYR A 151 -11.37 -9.84 12.17
N LEU A 152 -10.24 -9.22 12.54
CA LEU A 152 -9.05 -9.95 13.00
C LEU A 152 -9.23 -10.61 14.36
N ALA A 153 -10.13 -10.11 15.21
CA ALA A 153 -10.43 -10.73 16.50
C ALA A 153 -11.32 -11.98 16.39
N ARG A 154 -11.95 -12.23 15.23
CA ARG A 154 -12.83 -13.38 14.98
C ARG A 154 -12.11 -14.57 14.33
N ARG A 155 -10.82 -14.46 14.03
CA ARG A 155 -10.01 -15.49 13.35
C ARG A 155 -8.69 -15.69 14.08
#